data_AF-B0VVF0-F1
#
_entry.id   AF-B0VVF0-F1
#
_cell.length_a   1.000
_cell.length_b   1.000
_cell.length_c   1.000
_cell.angle_alpha   90.00
_cell.angle_beta   90.00
_cell.angle_gamma   90.00
#
_symmetry.space_group_name_H-M   'P 1'
#
loop_
_entity.id
_entity.type
_entity.pdbx_description
1 polymer ?
#
loop_
_entity_poly.entity_id
_entity_poly.type
_entity_poly.pdbx_seq_one_letter_code
_entity_poly.pdbx_strand_id
1 'polypeptide(L)'
;MALTEYKIKVVDANNQPLLNFPMATRYVGSDKKNNKLTSDTDGVLTFQSDGRAVEVFVLAPIDKNGQPDMTKFKEDNDNDNAYYRITTINVSRNVPSSIKSPYLLTDYGIAKTKFIFYENEQDKKIYSVPLTVKVSYLVGETKTSPKFIEAIQEVKNGELNITSILHSRIQVHPFKPDNTPFKTPQGYTPRSTTPITLPVYFDIKSNNATTEPDEPSIDQPVKKVLCTCNRDITEAEFKLITKNKIAVTFLNALNEQFKKLNMNICLEKAHFIAQTLHETASYTLLEEGLKPGVQEKDVYDGYKGRGLMQITYKKNYEAYGKAVGENFLGENKHRVAKEKKHAVGSAIWYWNHSKAGNLSIYAIKNDLIATTSLINGGYNGFDDRLQYYKKAVSAFNIKQCPNLEKKIINKLDDYTAFEDSYIYSKKAGESFGWGLWNDPKGGKHGKTANPVEAKKGYQRFLEMSKGVTFPFGYKLNKQKEKISRKRYGYSADSAKALAEKRVKEL
;
A
#
# COMPACT_ATOMS: atom_id res chain seq x y z
N MET A 1 27.17 -2.58 -8.44
CA MET A 1 27.57 -1.26 -7.90
C MET A 1 26.40 -0.66 -7.14
N ALA A 2 26.64 0.17 -6.12
CA ALA A 2 25.55 0.85 -5.42
C ALA A 2 24.85 1.82 -6.39
N LEU A 3 23.54 1.99 -6.26
CA LEU A 3 22.82 3.03 -7.00
C LEU A 3 23.16 4.38 -6.39
N THR A 4 23.79 5.25 -7.17
CA THR A 4 24.08 6.64 -6.79
C THR A 4 22.96 7.52 -7.33
N GLU A 5 22.51 8.49 -6.54
CA GLU A 5 21.52 9.49 -6.94
C GLU A 5 22.20 10.67 -7.67
N TYR A 6 21.60 11.09 -8.78
CA TYR A 6 22.02 12.21 -9.60
C TYR A 6 20.88 13.20 -9.76
N LYS A 7 21.21 14.49 -9.82
CA LYS A 7 20.27 15.60 -9.95
C LYS A 7 20.68 16.48 -11.11
N ILE A 8 19.72 16.82 -11.96
CA ILE A 8 19.95 17.68 -13.13
C ILE A 8 18.79 18.63 -13.35
N LYS A 9 19.08 19.91 -13.57
CA LYS A 9 18.05 20.90 -13.90
C LYS A 9 17.58 20.71 -15.34
N VAL A 10 16.27 20.69 -15.57
CA VAL A 10 15.68 20.58 -16.91
C VAL A 10 14.94 21.88 -17.23
N VAL A 11 15.29 22.49 -18.35
CA VAL A 11 14.68 23.73 -18.83
C VAL A 11 14.10 23.56 -20.24
N ASP A 12 13.16 24.42 -20.62
CA ASP A 12 12.60 24.48 -21.97
C ASP A 12 13.54 25.18 -22.97
N ALA A 13 13.11 25.29 -24.23
CA ALA A 13 13.91 25.92 -25.28
C ALA A 13 14.22 27.42 -25.04
N ASN A 14 13.58 28.09 -24.07
CA ASN A 14 13.84 29.47 -23.64
C ASN A 14 14.46 29.57 -22.23
N ASN A 15 15.04 28.47 -21.73
CA ASN A 15 15.68 28.36 -20.41
C ASN A 15 14.69 28.50 -19.22
N GLN A 16 13.39 28.34 -19.44
CA GLN A 16 12.40 28.29 -18.36
C GLN A 16 12.41 26.90 -17.71
N PRO A 17 12.46 26.78 -16.38
CA PRO A 17 12.40 25.49 -15.71
C PRO A 17 11.14 24.69 -16.06
N LEU A 18 11.31 23.42 -16.39
CA LEU A 18 10.20 22.47 -16.56
C LEU A 18 9.78 21.99 -15.17
N LEU A 19 8.80 22.64 -14.54
CA LEU A 19 8.36 22.34 -13.17
C LEU A 19 7.25 21.27 -13.15
N ASN A 20 7.41 20.26 -12.27
CA ASN A 20 6.50 19.11 -12.17
C ASN A 20 6.19 18.46 -13.53
N PHE A 21 7.19 18.37 -14.40
CA PHE A 21 7.01 17.98 -15.78
C PHE A 21 7.31 16.48 -15.97
N PRO A 22 6.53 15.73 -16.76
CA PRO A 22 6.80 14.33 -17.06
C PRO A 22 8.12 14.14 -17.81
N MET A 23 8.97 13.32 -17.22
CA MET A 23 10.25 12.89 -17.79
C MET A 23 10.30 11.37 -17.82
N ALA A 24 11.17 10.83 -18.66
CA ALA A 24 11.55 9.43 -18.57
C ALA A 24 13.07 9.29 -18.55
N THR A 25 13.55 8.24 -17.91
CA THR A 25 14.98 7.88 -17.91
C THR A 25 15.13 6.39 -18.19
N ARG A 26 16.17 5.98 -18.89
CA ARG A 26 16.52 4.56 -19.03
C ARG A 26 18.02 4.37 -19.15
N TYR A 27 18.51 3.18 -18.82
CA TYR A 27 19.89 2.84 -19.11
C TYR A 27 20.10 2.71 -20.63
N VAL A 28 21.24 3.17 -21.13
CA VAL A 28 21.61 2.96 -22.54
C VAL A 28 21.54 1.47 -22.88
N GLY A 29 20.85 1.12 -23.97
CA GLY A 29 20.63 -0.27 -24.41
C GLY A 29 19.50 -1.00 -23.68
N SER A 30 18.72 -0.30 -22.83
CA SER A 30 17.51 -0.86 -22.22
C SER A 30 16.25 -0.32 -22.91
N ASP A 31 15.27 -1.19 -23.14
CA ASP A 31 13.97 -0.77 -23.68
C ASP A 31 13.04 -0.16 -22.61
N LYS A 32 13.35 -0.33 -21.32
CA LYS A 32 12.45 0.05 -20.23
C LYS A 32 12.68 1.49 -19.77
N LYS A 33 11.76 2.38 -20.12
CA LYS A 33 11.67 3.76 -19.59
C LYS A 33 11.14 3.78 -18.15
N ASN A 34 11.81 4.55 -17.30
CA ASN A 34 11.39 4.86 -15.92
C ASN A 34 10.83 6.28 -15.88
N ASN A 35 9.52 6.39 -15.73
CA ASN A 35 8.82 7.68 -15.68
C ASN A 35 9.09 8.40 -14.36
N LYS A 36 9.31 9.72 -14.45
CA LYS A 36 9.65 10.62 -13.35
C LYS A 36 8.94 11.96 -13.54
N LEU A 37 8.97 12.78 -12.51
CA LEU A 37 8.65 14.20 -12.59
C LEU A 37 9.90 14.99 -12.21
N THR A 38 10.09 16.13 -12.83
CA THR A 38 10.98 17.17 -12.28
C THR A 38 10.39 17.75 -10.99
N SER A 39 11.23 18.37 -10.17
CA SER A 39 10.80 19.09 -8.97
C SER A 39 9.83 20.23 -9.28
N ASP A 40 9.06 20.60 -8.26
CA ASP A 40 8.09 21.69 -8.29
C ASP A 40 8.69 23.07 -8.04
N THR A 41 9.93 23.13 -7.56
CA THR A 41 10.63 24.38 -7.21
C THR A 41 11.57 24.89 -8.28
N ASP A 42 12.37 24.00 -8.89
CA ASP A 42 13.53 24.38 -9.70
C ASP A 42 13.73 23.55 -10.97
N GLY A 43 12.83 22.59 -11.23
CA GLY A 43 12.82 21.78 -12.46
C GLY A 43 13.89 20.69 -12.46
N VAL A 44 14.31 20.25 -11.28
CA VAL A 44 15.35 19.23 -11.10
C VAL A 44 14.78 17.84 -11.30
N LEU A 45 15.33 17.11 -12.26
CA LEU A 45 15.13 15.67 -12.42
C LEU A 45 16.10 14.92 -11.52
N THR A 46 15.56 14.06 -10.66
CA THR A 46 16.34 13.14 -9.82
C THR A 46 16.25 11.72 -10.35
N PHE A 47 17.40 11.09 -10.61
CA PHE A 47 17.47 9.71 -11.10
C PHE A 47 18.65 8.97 -10.46
N GLN A 48 18.64 7.63 -10.56
CA GLN A 48 19.67 6.78 -9.99
C GLN A 48 20.42 6.03 -11.08
N SER A 49 21.72 5.83 -10.90
CA SER A 49 22.54 4.99 -11.77
C SER A 49 23.57 4.18 -10.97
N ASP A 50 23.88 2.98 -11.45
CA ASP A 50 24.93 2.10 -10.94
C ASP A 50 26.29 2.32 -11.63
N GLY A 51 26.47 3.46 -12.31
CA GLY A 51 27.67 3.80 -13.10
C GLY A 51 27.45 3.70 -14.61
N ARG A 52 26.36 3.05 -15.06
CA ARG A 52 25.97 2.98 -16.47
C ARG A 52 25.40 4.31 -16.97
N ALA A 53 25.61 4.59 -18.26
CA ALA A 53 25.03 5.77 -18.91
C ALA A 53 23.50 5.71 -18.93
N VAL A 54 22.86 6.88 -18.75
CA VAL A 54 21.41 7.04 -18.67
C VAL A 54 20.94 7.98 -19.77
N GLU A 55 19.98 7.54 -20.58
CA GLU A 55 19.27 8.39 -21.53
C GLU A 55 18.14 9.12 -20.80
N VAL A 56 17.98 10.41 -21.07
CA VAL A 56 16.95 11.27 -20.48
C VAL A 56 16.00 11.75 -21.56
N PHE A 57 14.71 11.59 -21.31
CA PHE A 57 13.64 11.93 -22.23
C PHE A 57 12.68 12.93 -21.60
N VAL A 58 12.21 13.86 -22.40
CA VAL A 58 11.08 14.74 -22.09
C VAL A 58 9.86 14.28 -22.86
N LEU A 59 8.68 14.43 -22.27
CA LEU A 59 7.44 14.17 -23.00
C LEU A 59 7.39 15.06 -24.25
N ALA A 60 7.00 14.52 -25.40
CA ALA A 60 6.79 15.32 -26.60
C ALA A 60 5.51 16.18 -26.48
N PRO A 61 5.39 17.31 -27.20
CA PRO A 61 4.14 18.04 -27.31
C PRO A 61 3.03 17.11 -27.81
N ILE A 62 1.87 17.21 -27.17
CA ILE A 62 0.70 16.43 -27.53
C ILE A 62 -0.39 17.34 -28.08
N ASP A 63 -1.25 16.76 -28.91
CA ASP A 63 -2.43 17.39 -29.45
C ASP A 63 -3.53 17.50 -28.38
N LYS A 64 -4.65 18.13 -28.79
CA LYS A 64 -5.85 18.31 -27.95
C LYS A 64 -6.44 16.99 -27.42
N ASN A 65 -6.15 15.87 -28.06
CA ASN A 65 -6.67 14.54 -27.74
C ASN A 65 -5.72 13.71 -26.87
N GLY A 66 -4.56 14.23 -26.50
CA GLY A 66 -3.58 13.48 -25.72
C GLY A 66 -2.63 12.61 -26.56
N GLN A 67 -2.64 12.75 -27.87
CA GLN A 67 -1.75 12.04 -28.79
C GLN A 67 -0.54 12.90 -29.16
N PRO A 68 0.61 12.33 -29.56
CA PRO A 68 1.74 13.13 -30.04
C PRO A 68 1.33 14.11 -31.14
N ASP A 69 1.66 15.39 -30.98
CA ASP A 69 1.45 16.39 -32.01
C ASP A 69 2.55 16.26 -33.06
N MET A 70 2.28 15.49 -34.11
CA MET A 70 3.25 15.21 -35.18
C MET A 70 3.74 16.47 -35.92
N THR A 71 3.05 17.61 -35.80
CA THR A 71 3.51 18.88 -36.39
C THR A 71 4.64 19.53 -35.58
N LYS A 72 4.76 19.17 -34.30
CA LYS A 72 5.78 19.67 -33.37
C LYS A 72 6.75 18.60 -32.94
N PHE A 73 6.41 17.32 -33.13
CA PHE A 73 7.24 16.18 -32.77
C PHE A 73 8.59 16.26 -33.46
N LYS A 74 9.65 16.10 -32.68
CA LYS A 74 11.01 15.91 -33.20
C LYS A 74 11.32 14.43 -33.15
N GLU A 75 11.80 13.88 -34.25
CA GLU A 75 12.23 12.49 -34.31
C GLU A 75 13.57 12.32 -33.58
N ASP A 76 13.67 11.31 -32.72
CA ASP A 76 14.89 10.98 -31.97
C ASP A 76 15.39 9.54 -32.23
N ASN A 77 14.80 8.89 -33.25
CA ASN A 77 15.00 7.48 -33.62
C ASN A 77 14.70 6.50 -32.48
N ASP A 78 13.87 6.88 -31.51
CA ASP A 78 13.21 5.94 -30.63
C ASP A 78 11.87 5.49 -31.26
N ASN A 79 11.42 4.27 -30.97
CA ASN A 79 10.16 3.75 -31.53
C ASN A 79 8.93 4.25 -30.74
N ASP A 80 9.04 5.35 -29.97
CA ASP A 80 8.04 5.84 -29.03
C ASP A 80 7.80 7.35 -29.21
N ASN A 81 6.85 7.67 -30.10
CA ASN A 81 6.46 9.06 -30.40
C ASN A 81 5.92 9.86 -29.19
N ALA A 82 5.79 9.27 -27.99
CA ALA A 82 5.36 10.00 -26.80
C ALA A 82 6.48 10.78 -26.12
N TYR A 83 7.75 10.41 -26.31
CA TYR A 83 8.89 11.02 -25.62
C TYR A 83 10.00 11.38 -26.60
N TYR A 84 10.75 12.44 -26.29
CA TYR A 84 11.93 12.86 -27.02
C TYR A 84 13.17 12.75 -26.14
N ARG A 85 14.19 12.04 -26.61
CA ARG A 85 15.50 11.91 -25.98
C ARG A 85 16.25 13.23 -26.07
N ILE A 86 16.38 13.91 -24.93
CA ILE A 86 17.15 15.15 -24.81
C ILE A 86 18.65 14.88 -24.90
N THR A 87 19.13 13.86 -24.16
CA THR A 87 20.55 13.59 -24.05
C THR A 87 20.84 12.21 -23.47
N THR A 88 22.12 11.80 -23.56
CA THR A 88 22.69 10.63 -22.89
C THR A 88 23.72 11.09 -21.86
N ILE A 89 23.45 10.85 -20.58
CA ILE A 89 24.31 11.22 -19.47
C ILE A 89 25.23 10.04 -19.14
N ASN A 90 26.53 10.23 -19.37
CA ASN A 90 27.54 9.33 -18.84
C ASN A 90 27.87 9.74 -17.40
N VAL A 91 27.24 9.05 -16.44
CA VAL A 91 27.38 9.36 -15.00
C VAL A 91 28.76 9.05 -14.42
N SER A 92 29.61 8.33 -15.17
CA SER A 92 31.02 8.11 -14.81
C SER A 92 31.92 9.29 -15.21
N ARG A 93 31.35 10.32 -15.87
CA ARG A 93 31.99 11.58 -16.23
C ARG A 93 31.25 12.74 -15.54
N ASN A 94 31.70 13.97 -15.78
CA ASN A 94 31.02 15.16 -15.25
C ASN A 94 29.56 15.23 -15.75
N VAL A 95 28.60 15.26 -14.83
CA VAL A 95 27.17 15.37 -15.15
C VAL A 95 26.84 16.85 -15.35
N PRO A 96 26.19 17.23 -16.48
CA PRO A 96 25.84 18.63 -16.71
C PRO A 96 24.90 19.16 -15.62
N SER A 97 25.09 20.42 -15.23
CA SER A 97 24.24 21.09 -14.23
C SER A 97 22.82 21.34 -14.75
N SER A 98 22.66 21.50 -16.06
CA SER A 98 21.37 21.68 -16.72
C SER A 98 21.32 21.07 -18.12
N ILE A 99 20.15 20.59 -18.52
CA ILE A 99 19.82 20.16 -19.89
C ILE A 99 18.59 20.89 -20.41
N LYS A 100 18.53 21.02 -21.73
CA LYS A 100 17.53 21.82 -22.44
C LYS A 100 16.62 20.93 -23.28
N SER A 101 15.32 20.98 -23.01
CA SER A 101 14.29 20.41 -23.87
C SER A 101 14.29 21.14 -25.20
N PRO A 102 14.07 20.43 -26.32
CA PRO A 102 13.97 21.07 -27.63
C PRO A 102 12.62 21.75 -27.86
N TYR A 103 11.69 21.64 -26.90
CA TYR A 103 10.33 22.18 -26.93
C TYR A 103 10.21 23.39 -26.00
N LEU A 104 9.38 24.33 -26.39
CA LEU A 104 8.90 25.41 -25.54
C LEU A 104 7.75 24.91 -24.67
N LEU A 105 7.59 25.45 -23.46
CA LEU A 105 6.40 25.18 -22.64
C LEU A 105 5.08 25.50 -23.37
N THR A 106 5.15 26.44 -24.32
CA THR A 106 4.04 26.88 -25.17
C THR A 106 3.61 25.85 -26.20
N ASP A 107 4.44 24.83 -26.44
CA ASP A 107 4.17 23.77 -27.42
C ASP A 107 3.12 22.77 -26.91
N TYR A 108 3.08 22.52 -25.59
CA TYR A 108 2.26 21.49 -24.94
C TYR A 108 0.76 21.82 -24.83
N GLY A 109 0.35 23.07 -25.11
CA GLY A 109 -1.05 23.48 -25.03
C GLY A 109 -1.52 23.84 -23.62
N ILE A 110 -2.81 24.14 -23.50
CA ILE A 110 -3.43 24.73 -22.31
C ILE A 110 -4.50 23.79 -21.76
N ALA A 111 -4.47 23.54 -20.46
CA ALA A 111 -5.49 22.81 -19.72
C ALA A 111 -6.39 23.77 -18.92
N LYS A 112 -7.70 23.53 -18.95
CA LYS A 112 -8.68 24.23 -18.12
C LYS A 112 -9.21 23.27 -17.06
N THR A 113 -8.94 23.56 -15.79
CA THR A 113 -9.31 22.69 -14.67
C THR A 113 -10.20 23.44 -13.70
N LYS A 114 -11.39 22.90 -13.40
CA LYS A 114 -12.26 23.37 -12.33
C LYS A 114 -12.16 22.43 -11.14
N PHE A 115 -11.70 22.92 -10.00
CA PHE A 115 -11.77 22.20 -8.73
C PHE A 115 -13.09 22.58 -8.03
N ILE A 116 -13.83 21.57 -7.58
CA ILE A 116 -15.01 21.75 -6.73
C ILE A 116 -14.72 21.13 -5.37
N PHE A 117 -14.80 21.95 -4.33
CA PHE A 117 -14.61 21.55 -2.95
C PHE A 117 -15.94 21.10 -2.37
N TYR A 118 -15.95 19.90 -1.80
CA TYR A 118 -17.10 19.25 -1.20
C TYR A 118 -16.83 18.98 0.26
N GLU A 119 -17.86 19.14 1.08
CA GLU A 119 -17.85 18.81 2.50
C GLU A 119 -17.45 17.36 2.74
N ASN A 120 -18.04 16.42 2.00
CA ASN A 120 -17.71 15.00 2.07
C ASN A 120 -18.09 14.27 0.76
N GLU A 121 -17.58 13.04 0.59
CA GLU A 121 -17.81 12.23 -0.61
C GLU A 121 -19.23 11.64 -0.70
N GLN A 122 -19.88 11.46 0.45
CA GLN A 122 -21.17 10.76 0.57
C GLN A 122 -22.33 11.65 0.13
N ASP A 123 -22.42 12.86 0.69
CA ASP A 123 -23.49 13.83 0.46
C ASP A 123 -23.21 14.71 -0.76
N LYS A 124 -21.93 14.83 -1.16
CA LYS A 124 -21.45 15.74 -2.24
C LYS A 124 -22.02 17.15 -2.11
N LYS A 125 -22.20 17.63 -0.87
CA LYS A 125 -22.55 19.02 -0.60
C LYS A 125 -21.34 19.89 -0.90
N ILE A 126 -21.50 20.89 -1.78
CA ILE A 126 -20.44 21.84 -2.10
C ILE A 126 -20.10 22.64 -0.85
N TYR A 127 -18.81 22.82 -0.58
CA TYR A 127 -18.31 23.63 0.51
C TYR A 127 -18.65 25.09 0.27
N SER A 128 -19.46 25.68 1.14
CA SER A 128 -20.08 27.00 0.95
C SER A 128 -19.42 28.14 1.73
N VAL A 129 -18.48 27.83 2.63
CA VAL A 129 -17.77 28.84 3.41
C VAL A 129 -16.58 29.36 2.60
N PRO A 130 -16.26 30.67 2.63
CA PRO A 130 -15.05 31.18 2.00
C PRO A 130 -13.81 30.45 2.50
N LEU A 131 -12.96 30.05 1.56
CA LEU A 131 -11.83 29.17 1.78
C LEU A 131 -10.58 29.78 1.15
N THR A 132 -9.48 29.76 1.89
CA THR A 132 -8.18 30.20 1.38
C THR A 132 -7.43 29.01 0.79
N VAL A 133 -7.07 29.08 -0.49
CA VAL A 133 -6.37 28.01 -1.19
C VAL A 133 -5.01 28.49 -1.63
N LYS A 134 -3.94 27.85 -1.16
CA LYS A 134 -2.62 28.01 -1.76
C LYS A 134 -2.53 27.13 -3.00
N VAL A 135 -2.27 27.76 -4.14
CA VAL A 135 -2.10 27.07 -5.42
C VAL A 135 -0.69 27.27 -5.94
N SER A 136 -0.17 26.26 -6.63
CA SER A 136 1.07 26.38 -7.39
C SER A 136 0.93 25.67 -8.74
N TYR A 137 1.22 26.39 -9.83
CA TYR A 137 1.12 25.88 -11.19
C TYR A 137 1.81 26.79 -12.21
N LEU A 138 2.06 26.25 -13.39
CA LEU A 138 2.55 26.99 -14.54
C LEU A 138 1.37 27.57 -15.34
N VAL A 139 1.24 28.90 -15.38
CA VAL A 139 0.10 29.63 -15.98
C VAL A 139 0.03 29.41 -17.49
N GLY A 140 -1.17 29.11 -18.00
CA GLY A 140 -1.43 28.84 -19.42
C GLY A 140 -2.11 29.96 -20.21
N GLU A 141 -2.47 31.10 -19.62
CA GLU A 141 -3.30 32.13 -20.28
C GLU A 141 -2.57 32.89 -21.40
N THR A 142 -1.27 33.11 -21.26
CA THR A 142 -0.42 33.81 -22.24
C THR A 142 0.57 32.83 -22.85
N LYS A 143 0.25 32.25 -24.03
CA LYS A 143 1.12 31.31 -24.77
C LYS A 143 2.48 31.87 -25.18
N THR A 144 2.85 33.08 -24.78
CA THR A 144 4.10 33.75 -25.14
C THR A 144 5.13 33.72 -24.03
N SER A 145 4.73 33.52 -22.77
CA SER A 145 5.65 33.40 -21.63
C SER A 145 4.95 32.76 -20.42
N PRO A 146 4.92 31.41 -20.33
CA PRO A 146 4.34 30.73 -19.18
C PRO A 146 5.09 31.10 -17.90
N LYS A 147 4.37 31.63 -16.93
CA LYS A 147 4.92 32.02 -15.63
C LYS A 147 4.51 31.01 -14.57
N PHE A 148 5.46 30.55 -13.77
CA PHE A 148 5.12 29.80 -12.57
C PHE A 148 4.59 30.75 -11.51
N ILE A 149 3.45 30.41 -10.91
CA ILE A 149 2.90 31.15 -9.80
C ILE A 149 2.74 30.25 -8.59
N GLU A 150 3.01 30.83 -7.43
CA GLU A 150 2.63 30.32 -6.12
C GLU A 150 1.82 31.44 -5.47
N ALA A 151 0.52 31.20 -5.30
CA ALA A 151 -0.41 32.25 -4.90
C ALA A 151 -1.43 31.70 -3.90
N ILE A 152 -1.93 32.60 -3.06
CA ILE A 152 -3.09 32.34 -2.21
C ILE A 152 -4.31 32.93 -2.90
N GLN A 153 -5.32 32.10 -3.13
CA GLN A 153 -6.58 32.49 -3.75
C GLN A 153 -7.74 32.28 -2.78
N GLU A 154 -8.65 33.24 -2.72
CA GLU A 154 -9.90 33.10 -1.99
C GLU A 154 -10.94 32.40 -2.87
N VAL A 155 -11.57 31.36 -2.34
CA VAL A 155 -12.61 30.57 -3.01
C VAL A 155 -13.91 30.72 -2.23
N LYS A 156 -14.87 31.47 -2.79
CA LYS A 156 -16.11 31.84 -2.09
C LYS A 156 -17.24 30.81 -2.20
N ASN A 157 -17.32 30.10 -3.33
CA ASN A 157 -18.45 29.20 -3.64
C ASN A 157 -17.99 27.74 -3.82
N GLY A 158 -16.89 27.35 -3.20
CA GLY A 158 -16.32 26.01 -3.35
C GLY A 158 -15.83 25.69 -4.77
N GLU A 159 -15.68 26.69 -5.65
CA GLU A 159 -15.18 26.50 -7.02
C GLU A 159 -13.89 27.29 -7.27
N LEU A 160 -12.88 26.62 -7.82
CA LEU A 160 -11.59 27.20 -8.19
C LEU A 160 -11.26 26.82 -9.64
N ASN A 161 -11.13 27.82 -10.51
CA ASN A 161 -10.79 27.62 -11.91
C ASN A 161 -9.30 27.92 -12.14
N ILE A 162 -8.58 26.99 -12.75
CA ILE A 162 -7.16 27.10 -13.06
C ILE A 162 -6.93 26.84 -14.55
N THR A 163 -6.22 27.77 -15.19
CA THR A 163 -5.72 27.63 -16.56
C THR A 163 -4.21 27.40 -16.51
N SER A 164 -3.76 26.18 -16.80
CA SER A 164 -2.35 25.79 -16.70
C SER A 164 -1.80 25.29 -18.02
N ILE A 165 -0.47 25.23 -18.12
CA ILE A 165 0.19 24.45 -19.18
C ILE A 165 -0.13 22.97 -18.99
N LEU A 166 -0.38 22.28 -20.09
CA LEU A 166 -0.65 20.84 -20.09
C LEU A 166 0.54 20.07 -19.49
N HIS A 167 0.26 18.96 -18.81
CA HIS A 167 1.24 18.12 -18.11
C HIS A 167 2.01 18.72 -16.93
N SER A 168 2.04 20.05 -16.76
CA SER A 168 2.55 20.65 -15.53
C SER A 168 1.54 20.43 -14.40
N ARG A 169 1.98 19.81 -13.30
CA ARG A 169 1.11 19.51 -12.15
C ARG A 169 0.62 20.80 -11.49
N ILE A 170 -0.69 20.85 -11.24
CA ILE A 170 -1.35 21.86 -10.41
C ILE A 170 -1.37 21.34 -8.98
N GLN A 171 -0.82 22.08 -8.02
CA GLN A 171 -1.01 21.80 -6.60
C GLN A 171 -2.09 22.71 -6.03
N VAL A 172 -2.92 22.13 -5.15
CA VAL A 172 -4.05 22.81 -4.50
C VAL A 172 -3.99 22.44 -3.02
N HIS A 173 -3.77 23.44 -2.17
CA HIS A 173 -3.65 23.30 -0.72
C HIS A 173 -4.68 24.21 -0.04
N PRO A 174 -5.89 23.70 0.19
CA PRO A 174 -6.94 24.41 0.89
C PRO A 174 -6.61 24.52 2.39
N PHE A 175 -6.83 25.70 2.96
CA PHE A 175 -6.66 26.01 4.37
C PHE A 175 -8.01 26.17 5.06
N LYS A 176 -8.05 25.78 6.32
CA LYS A 176 -9.13 26.07 7.25
C LYS A 176 -9.08 27.55 7.68
N PRO A 177 -10.16 28.08 8.29
CA PRO A 177 -10.17 29.44 8.85
C PRO A 177 -9.07 29.73 9.88
N ASP A 178 -8.58 28.71 10.59
CA ASP A 178 -7.48 28.79 11.55
C ASP A 178 -6.07 28.81 10.91
N ASN A 179 -5.99 28.93 9.58
CA ASN A 179 -4.76 28.84 8.77
C ASN A 179 -4.02 27.49 8.84
N THR A 180 -4.67 26.42 9.29
CA THR A 180 -4.14 25.04 9.17
C THR A 180 -4.61 24.39 7.87
N PRO A 181 -3.78 23.55 7.21
CA PRO A 181 -4.16 22.91 5.95
C PRO A 181 -5.19 21.79 6.15
N PHE A 182 -6.13 21.65 5.22
CA PHE A 182 -6.94 20.43 5.10
C PHE A 182 -6.09 19.24 4.62
N LYS A 183 -6.48 18.01 4.99
CA LYS A 183 -5.87 16.78 4.47
C LYS A 183 -6.50 16.42 3.12
N THR A 184 -5.93 16.85 2.00
CA THR A 184 -6.44 16.57 0.65
C THR A 184 -5.38 15.98 -0.29
N PRO A 185 -5.78 15.31 -1.39
CA PRO A 185 -4.83 14.83 -2.42
C PRO A 185 -3.95 15.97 -2.95
N GLN A 186 -2.63 15.77 -2.93
CA GLN A 186 -1.60 16.81 -3.13
C GLN A 186 -1.38 17.22 -4.61
N GLY A 187 -2.44 17.35 -5.42
CA GLY A 187 -2.38 17.94 -6.76
C GLY A 187 -2.77 17.05 -7.94
N TYR A 188 -2.89 17.66 -9.11
CA TYR A 188 -3.43 17.09 -10.35
C TYR A 188 -2.53 17.39 -11.55
N THR A 189 -2.29 16.40 -12.41
CA THR A 189 -1.53 16.58 -13.66
C THR A 189 -2.49 16.51 -14.85
N PRO A 190 -2.79 17.64 -15.53
CA PRO A 190 -3.68 17.64 -16.67
C PRO A 190 -3.08 16.88 -17.85
N ARG A 191 -3.93 16.10 -18.53
CA ARG A 191 -3.56 15.25 -19.68
C ARG A 191 -4.36 15.54 -20.95
N SER A 192 -5.33 16.45 -20.90
CA SER A 192 -6.12 16.89 -22.05
C SER A 192 -6.36 18.40 -22.00
N THR A 193 -6.58 19.00 -23.17
CA THR A 193 -7.02 20.39 -23.31
C THR A 193 -8.52 20.56 -23.08
N THR A 194 -9.28 19.46 -23.08
CA THR A 194 -10.71 19.47 -22.77
C THR A 194 -10.92 19.89 -21.31
N PRO A 195 -11.80 20.87 -21.03
CA PRO A 195 -12.08 21.28 -19.65
C PRO A 195 -12.51 20.10 -18.78
N ILE A 196 -11.92 19.99 -17.60
CA ILE A 196 -12.24 18.94 -16.63
C ILE A 196 -12.70 19.54 -15.30
N THR A 197 -13.59 18.84 -14.62
CA THR A 197 -14.02 19.16 -13.26
C THR A 197 -13.50 18.09 -12.30
N LEU A 198 -12.83 18.50 -11.23
CA LEU A 198 -12.22 17.63 -10.24
C LEU A 198 -12.81 17.88 -8.85
N PRO A 199 -13.30 16.83 -8.17
CA PRO A 199 -13.78 16.97 -6.80
C PRO A 199 -12.63 16.95 -5.79
N VAL A 200 -12.71 17.78 -4.75
CA VAL A 200 -11.87 17.77 -3.56
C VAL A 200 -12.78 17.57 -2.35
N TYR A 201 -12.56 16.52 -1.55
CA TYR A 201 -13.40 16.19 -0.40
C TYR A 201 -12.66 16.46 0.91
N PHE A 202 -13.31 17.13 1.88
CA PHE A 202 -12.70 17.49 3.17
C PHE A 202 -13.04 16.53 4.34
N ASP A 203 -14.16 15.81 4.25
CA ASP A 203 -14.77 15.04 5.36
C ASP A 203 -15.11 15.91 6.58
N ILE A 204 -15.87 16.98 6.34
CA ILE A 204 -16.32 17.96 7.34
C ILE A 204 -17.79 18.29 7.12
N LYS A 205 -18.39 19.02 8.07
CA LYS A 205 -19.65 19.74 7.87
C LYS A 205 -19.39 21.22 8.06
N SER A 206 -19.82 22.03 7.10
CA SER A 206 -19.68 23.49 7.21
C SER A 206 -20.99 24.11 7.73
N ASN A 207 -20.83 25.12 8.58
CA ASN A 207 -21.91 25.97 9.08
C ASN A 207 -21.44 27.43 9.00
N ASN A 208 -22.36 28.36 8.74
CA ASN A 208 -22.07 29.79 8.66
C ASN A 208 -22.14 30.48 10.03
N ALA A 209 -22.25 29.73 11.13
CA ALA A 209 -22.30 30.28 12.48
C ALA A 209 -20.89 30.66 12.97
N THR A 210 -20.79 31.75 13.73
CA THR A 210 -19.58 32.12 14.46
C THR A 210 -19.46 31.24 15.71
N THR A 211 -18.34 30.55 15.86
CA THR A 211 -18.01 29.78 17.07
C THR A 211 -16.61 30.16 17.52
N GLU A 212 -16.30 29.96 18.80
CA GLU A 212 -14.92 30.05 19.27
C GLU A 212 -14.05 29.02 18.52
N PRO A 213 -12.75 29.33 18.28
CA PRO A 213 -11.82 28.39 17.67
C PRO A 213 -11.83 27.04 18.40
N ASP A 214 -11.89 25.94 17.64
CA ASP A 214 -11.94 24.56 18.16
C ASP A 214 -13.12 24.19 19.07
N GLU A 215 -14.12 25.07 19.25
CA GLU A 215 -15.34 24.82 20.04
C GLU A 215 -16.62 24.98 19.18
N PRO A 216 -16.82 24.18 18.13
CA PRO A 216 -18.02 24.30 17.31
C PRO A 216 -19.25 23.83 18.09
N SER A 217 -20.20 24.74 18.34
CA SER A 217 -21.55 24.35 18.77
C SER A 217 -22.36 23.91 17.55
N ILE A 218 -22.78 22.65 17.53
CA ILE A 218 -23.59 22.08 16.45
C ILE A 218 -24.90 21.59 17.06
N ASP A 219 -26.01 22.27 16.77
CA ASP A 219 -27.38 21.88 17.18
C ASP A 219 -27.92 20.67 16.41
N GLN A 220 -27.08 20.00 15.62
CA GLN A 220 -27.42 18.74 14.98
C GLN A 220 -26.80 17.57 15.75
N PRO A 221 -27.57 16.51 16.07
CA PRO A 221 -27.00 15.30 16.62
C PRO A 221 -25.97 14.73 15.64
N VAL A 222 -24.69 14.80 16.00
CA VAL A 222 -23.63 14.11 15.26
C VAL A 222 -23.96 12.62 15.35
N LYS A 223 -24.38 12.02 14.24
CA LYS A 223 -24.48 10.56 14.13
C LYS A 223 -23.09 10.01 14.39
N LYS A 224 -22.86 9.58 15.63
CA LYS A 224 -21.62 8.91 16.02
C LYS A 224 -21.59 7.61 15.24
N VAL A 225 -20.80 7.58 14.16
CA VAL A 225 -20.61 6.35 13.37
C VAL A 225 -19.90 5.38 14.29
N LEU A 226 -20.65 4.49 14.92
CA LEU A 226 -20.11 3.56 15.89
C LEU A 226 -19.18 2.59 15.16
N CYS A 227 -18.02 2.30 15.74
CA CYS A 227 -17.14 1.26 15.22
C CYS A 227 -17.87 -0.11 15.10
N THR A 228 -17.30 -1.05 14.35
CA THR A 228 -17.89 -2.39 14.17
C THR A 228 -17.70 -3.33 15.38
N CYS A 229 -17.24 -2.79 16.50
CA CYS A 229 -17.10 -3.53 17.74
C CYS A 229 -18.49 -3.93 18.25
N ASN A 230 -18.67 -5.19 18.68
CA ASN A 230 -19.93 -5.75 19.20
C ASN A 230 -21.14 -5.68 18.25
N ARG A 231 -20.94 -5.45 16.95
CA ARG A 231 -22.01 -5.48 15.94
C ARG A 231 -21.56 -6.10 14.62
N ASP A 232 -22.50 -6.37 13.75
CA ASP A 232 -22.24 -6.83 12.39
C ASP A 232 -21.59 -5.75 11.54
N ILE A 233 -20.77 -6.21 10.59
CA ILE A 233 -20.25 -5.39 9.50
C ILE A 233 -21.35 -5.26 8.44
N THR A 234 -21.65 -4.04 8.03
CA THR A 234 -22.60 -3.78 6.95
C THR A 234 -21.98 -4.02 5.58
N GLU A 235 -22.81 -4.24 4.56
CA GLU A 235 -22.31 -4.42 3.19
C GLU A 235 -21.57 -3.19 2.66
N ALA A 236 -22.05 -1.98 2.99
CA ALA A 236 -21.40 -0.73 2.62
C ALA A 236 -19.98 -0.66 3.20
N GLU A 237 -19.82 -0.97 4.50
CA GLU A 237 -18.51 -1.00 5.15
C GLU A 237 -17.60 -2.07 4.54
N PHE A 238 -18.12 -3.27 4.28
CA PHE A 238 -17.31 -4.34 3.70
C PHE A 238 -16.84 -4.02 2.27
N LYS A 239 -17.68 -3.33 1.48
CA LYS A 239 -17.34 -2.86 0.12
C LYS A 239 -16.24 -1.81 0.08
N LEU A 240 -16.01 -1.07 1.18
CA LEU A 240 -14.86 -0.17 1.29
C LEU A 240 -13.53 -0.93 1.42
N ILE A 241 -13.56 -2.19 1.87
CA ILE A 241 -12.38 -3.05 2.00
C ILE A 241 -12.08 -3.77 0.69
N THR A 242 -13.11 -4.35 0.07
CA THR A 242 -12.99 -5.10 -1.18
C THR A 242 -14.16 -4.84 -2.12
N LYS A 243 -13.84 -4.60 -3.39
CA LYS A 243 -14.84 -4.45 -4.48
C LYS A 243 -15.19 -5.78 -5.14
N ASN A 244 -14.57 -6.88 -4.70
CA ASN A 244 -14.81 -8.19 -5.29
C ASN A 244 -16.22 -8.71 -4.92
N LYS A 245 -17.06 -8.94 -5.94
CA LYS A 245 -18.45 -9.37 -5.76
C LYS A 245 -18.55 -10.72 -5.05
N ILE A 246 -17.64 -11.66 -5.32
CA ILE A 246 -17.61 -12.97 -4.65
C ILE A 246 -17.33 -12.77 -3.17
N ALA A 247 -16.34 -11.94 -2.82
CA ALA A 247 -16.01 -11.67 -1.42
C ALA A 247 -17.21 -11.14 -0.64
N VAL A 248 -17.96 -10.20 -1.23
CA VAL A 248 -19.16 -9.61 -0.60
C VAL A 248 -20.20 -10.67 -0.25
N THR A 249 -20.33 -11.75 -1.03
CA THR A 249 -21.26 -12.85 -0.72
C THR A 249 -20.92 -13.64 0.55
N PHE A 250 -19.72 -13.47 1.12
CA PHE A 250 -19.31 -14.11 2.39
C PHE A 250 -19.70 -13.29 3.62
N LEU A 251 -20.17 -12.06 3.47
CA LEU A 251 -20.41 -11.16 4.60
C LEU A 251 -21.37 -11.72 5.65
N ASN A 252 -22.48 -12.34 5.22
CA ASN A 252 -23.44 -12.94 6.15
C ASN A 252 -22.78 -14.07 6.96
N ALA A 253 -22.03 -14.95 6.29
CA ALA A 253 -21.29 -16.02 6.97
C ALA A 253 -20.20 -15.48 7.90
N LEU A 254 -19.50 -14.40 7.52
CA LEU A 254 -18.54 -13.72 8.39
C LEU A 254 -19.21 -13.23 9.68
N ASN A 255 -20.27 -12.45 9.56
CA ASN A 255 -21.01 -11.91 10.70
C ASN A 255 -21.57 -13.00 11.63
N GLU A 256 -22.19 -14.04 11.06
CA GLU A 256 -22.69 -15.19 11.82
C GLU A 256 -21.58 -15.91 12.59
N GLN A 257 -20.45 -16.20 11.93
CA GLN A 257 -19.36 -16.92 12.59
C GLN A 257 -18.58 -16.04 13.58
N PHE A 258 -18.46 -14.73 13.33
CA PHE A 258 -17.89 -13.79 14.31
C PHE A 258 -18.69 -13.79 15.61
N LYS A 259 -20.02 -13.75 15.53
CA LYS A 259 -20.90 -13.87 16.72
C LYS A 259 -20.74 -15.22 17.39
N LYS A 260 -20.85 -16.31 16.62
CA LYS A 260 -20.80 -17.69 17.15
C LYS A 260 -19.51 -17.99 17.91
N LEU A 261 -18.40 -17.38 17.48
CA LEU A 261 -17.06 -17.63 18.03
C LEU A 261 -16.50 -16.44 18.83
N ASN A 262 -17.36 -15.50 19.23
CA ASN A 262 -17.04 -14.35 20.09
C ASN A 262 -15.94 -13.40 19.56
N MET A 263 -15.78 -13.28 18.24
CA MET A 263 -14.89 -12.29 17.61
C MET A 263 -15.59 -10.93 17.56
N ASN A 264 -15.65 -10.27 18.72
CA ASN A 264 -16.44 -9.04 18.89
C ASN A 264 -15.63 -7.75 18.73
N ILE A 265 -14.29 -7.83 18.83
CA ILE A 265 -13.40 -6.66 18.74
C ILE A 265 -13.18 -6.29 17.27
N CYS A 266 -13.51 -5.06 16.92
CA CYS A 266 -13.41 -4.53 15.55
C CYS A 266 -11.99 -4.57 14.98
N LEU A 267 -10.97 -4.35 15.82
CA LEU A 267 -9.57 -4.49 15.40
C LEU A 267 -9.22 -5.95 15.06
N GLU A 268 -9.73 -6.91 15.83
CA GLU A 268 -9.55 -8.32 15.54
C GLU A 268 -10.22 -8.71 14.22
N LYS A 269 -11.47 -8.26 14.00
CA LYS A 269 -12.18 -8.43 12.71
C LYS A 269 -11.38 -7.86 11.55
N ALA A 270 -10.80 -6.67 11.70
CA ALA A 270 -10.00 -6.03 10.67
C ALA A 270 -8.75 -6.86 10.30
N HIS A 271 -8.02 -7.35 11.30
CA HIS A 271 -6.89 -8.25 11.09
C HIS A 271 -7.33 -9.56 10.42
N PHE A 272 -8.38 -10.22 10.93
CA PHE A 272 -8.90 -11.47 10.36
C PHE A 272 -9.28 -11.31 8.88
N ILE A 273 -10.05 -10.26 8.55
CA ILE A 273 -10.48 -9.98 7.17
C ILE A 273 -9.27 -9.69 6.27
N ALA A 274 -8.31 -8.90 6.74
CA ALA A 274 -7.11 -8.60 5.97
C ALA A 274 -6.29 -9.85 5.63
N GLN A 275 -6.13 -10.74 6.60
CA GLN A 275 -5.39 -11.99 6.41
C GLN A 275 -6.11 -12.93 5.44
N THR A 276 -7.43 -13.11 5.62
CA THR A 276 -8.22 -14.04 4.80
C THR A 276 -8.47 -13.54 3.38
N LEU A 277 -8.62 -12.23 3.17
CA LEU A 277 -8.74 -11.65 1.84
C LEU A 277 -7.47 -11.88 1.03
N HIS A 278 -6.30 -11.69 1.63
CA HIS A 278 -5.05 -12.00 0.95
C HIS A 278 -4.93 -13.51 0.64
N GLU A 279 -5.18 -14.36 1.64
CA GLU A 279 -4.94 -15.81 1.55
C GLU A 279 -5.67 -16.50 0.40
N THR A 280 -6.83 -15.96 0.00
CA THR A 280 -7.75 -16.60 -0.94
C THR A 280 -8.07 -15.72 -2.15
N ALA A 281 -7.21 -14.73 -2.44
CA ALA A 281 -7.42 -13.76 -3.52
C ALA A 281 -8.82 -13.14 -3.49
N SER A 282 -9.18 -12.53 -2.35
CA SER A 282 -10.51 -12.01 -2.05
C SER A 282 -11.62 -13.06 -2.13
N TYR A 283 -11.43 -14.18 -1.43
CA TYR A 283 -12.40 -15.29 -1.29
C TYR A 283 -12.76 -15.99 -2.61
N THR A 284 -11.94 -15.84 -3.65
CA THR A 284 -12.16 -16.47 -4.96
C THR A 284 -11.47 -17.84 -5.06
N LEU A 285 -10.40 -18.05 -4.31
CA LEU A 285 -9.61 -19.29 -4.30
C LEU A 285 -9.74 -19.95 -2.92
N LEU A 286 -10.75 -20.80 -2.79
CA LEU A 286 -11.07 -21.50 -1.53
C LEU A 286 -10.46 -22.89 -1.43
N GLU A 287 -9.80 -23.37 -2.48
CA GLU A 287 -9.03 -24.60 -2.46
C GLU A 287 -7.63 -24.35 -3.00
N GLU A 288 -6.64 -24.97 -2.35
CA GLU A 288 -5.26 -24.99 -2.83
C GLU A 288 -5.18 -25.64 -4.22
N GLY A 289 -4.47 -24.99 -5.13
CA GLY A 289 -4.13 -25.54 -6.43
C GLY A 289 -2.99 -26.55 -6.31
N LEU A 290 -3.13 -27.70 -6.96
CA LEU A 290 -2.07 -28.72 -7.00
C LEU A 290 -1.21 -28.52 -8.25
N LYS A 291 0.09 -28.84 -8.12
CA LYS A 291 0.99 -28.86 -9.28
C LYS A 291 0.55 -29.94 -10.27
N PRO A 292 0.79 -29.75 -11.58
CA PRO A 292 0.53 -30.79 -12.57
C PRO A 292 1.17 -32.14 -12.17
N GLY A 293 0.39 -33.22 -12.27
CA GLY A 293 0.83 -34.57 -11.92
C GLY A 293 0.79 -34.94 -10.44
N VAL A 294 0.49 -33.99 -9.53
CA VAL A 294 0.34 -34.27 -8.09
C VAL A 294 -1.13 -34.59 -7.77
N GLN A 295 -1.39 -35.76 -7.19
CA GLN A 295 -2.73 -36.14 -6.75
C GLN A 295 -2.99 -35.69 -5.32
N GLU A 296 -4.23 -35.31 -4.98
CA GLU A 296 -4.57 -34.82 -3.63
C GLU A 296 -4.21 -35.81 -2.53
N LYS A 297 -4.37 -37.12 -2.77
CA LYS A 297 -4.02 -38.18 -1.81
C LYS A 297 -2.55 -38.13 -1.35
N ASP A 298 -1.68 -37.58 -2.18
CA ASP A 298 -0.23 -37.51 -1.94
C ASP A 298 0.16 -36.19 -1.24
N VAL A 299 -0.81 -35.31 -0.96
CA VAL A 299 -0.60 -33.99 -0.34
C VAL A 299 -1.37 -33.89 0.97
N TYR A 300 -0.64 -33.62 2.07
CA TYR A 300 -1.23 -33.42 3.40
C TYR A 300 -2.20 -34.55 3.82
N ASP A 301 -1.85 -35.80 3.53
CA ASP A 301 -2.66 -37.00 3.81
C ASP A 301 -4.03 -37.02 3.11
N GLY A 302 -4.18 -36.34 1.96
CA GLY A 302 -5.45 -36.21 1.25
C GLY A 302 -6.29 -35.00 1.67
N TYR A 303 -5.71 -34.06 2.43
CA TYR A 303 -6.40 -32.91 3.01
C TYR A 303 -5.66 -31.61 2.70
N LYS A 304 -5.68 -31.22 1.43
CA LYS A 304 -5.13 -29.95 0.94
C LYS A 304 -5.81 -28.71 1.53
N GLY A 305 -5.22 -27.54 1.31
CA GLY A 305 -5.75 -26.27 1.80
C GLY A 305 -7.20 -26.03 1.34
N ARG A 306 -8.10 -25.77 2.30
CA ARG A 306 -9.48 -25.32 2.01
C ARG A 306 -9.95 -24.22 2.96
N GLY A 307 -10.91 -23.42 2.49
CA GLY A 307 -11.55 -22.35 3.26
C GLY A 307 -10.73 -21.07 3.32
N LEU A 308 -11.18 -20.10 4.12
CA LEU A 308 -10.63 -18.74 4.10
C LEU A 308 -9.20 -18.62 4.67
N MET A 309 -8.74 -19.61 5.42
CA MET A 309 -7.38 -19.66 5.98
C MET A 309 -6.64 -20.95 5.62
N GLN A 310 -7.11 -21.64 4.57
CA GLN A 310 -6.46 -22.81 3.96
C GLN A 310 -6.05 -23.89 4.97
N ILE A 311 -7.01 -24.41 5.75
CA ILE A 311 -6.71 -25.51 6.69
C ILE A 311 -6.20 -26.74 5.93
N THR A 312 -5.12 -27.35 6.42
CA THR A 312 -4.41 -28.48 5.81
C THR A 312 -4.25 -29.63 6.79
N TYR A 313 -3.97 -30.83 6.30
CA TYR A 313 -3.80 -32.09 7.05
C TYR A 313 -5.09 -32.64 7.67
N LYS A 314 -5.24 -33.98 7.63
CA LYS A 314 -6.39 -34.72 8.19
C LYS A 314 -6.78 -34.26 9.60
N LYS A 315 -5.78 -34.11 10.47
CA LYS A 315 -5.99 -33.72 11.88
C LYS A 315 -6.72 -32.39 12.06
N ASN A 316 -6.51 -31.41 11.18
CA ASN A 316 -7.16 -30.10 11.30
C ASN A 316 -8.61 -30.17 10.83
N TYR A 317 -8.90 -30.96 9.80
CA TYR A 317 -10.27 -31.23 9.35
C TYR A 317 -11.06 -31.99 10.43
N GLU A 318 -10.44 -32.98 11.06
CA GLU A 318 -11.03 -33.73 12.17
C GLU A 318 -11.30 -32.84 13.39
N ALA A 319 -10.31 -32.02 13.79
CA ALA A 319 -10.44 -31.13 14.92
C ALA A 319 -11.48 -30.02 14.70
N TYR A 320 -11.54 -29.47 13.48
CA TYR A 320 -12.60 -28.53 13.09
C TYR A 320 -13.97 -29.21 13.11
N GLY A 321 -14.08 -30.42 12.54
CA GLY A 321 -15.31 -31.21 12.57
C GLY A 321 -15.84 -31.44 13.98
N LYS A 322 -14.95 -31.85 14.90
CA LYS A 322 -15.26 -31.98 16.32
C LYS A 322 -15.75 -30.65 16.93
N ALA A 323 -15.12 -29.53 16.59
CA ALA A 323 -15.48 -28.21 17.11
C ALA A 323 -16.88 -27.74 16.67
N VAL A 324 -17.38 -28.22 15.53
CA VAL A 324 -18.71 -27.83 15.02
C VAL A 324 -19.74 -28.97 15.03
N GLY A 325 -19.37 -30.15 15.52
CA GLY A 325 -20.25 -31.33 15.57
C GLY A 325 -20.56 -31.95 14.20
N GLU A 326 -19.67 -31.79 13.22
CA GLU A 326 -19.84 -32.32 11.86
C GLU A 326 -18.62 -33.15 11.40
N ASN A 327 -18.78 -34.03 10.40
CA ASN A 327 -17.68 -34.81 9.83
C ASN A 327 -17.14 -34.16 8.55
N PHE A 328 -15.84 -33.85 8.50
CA PHE A 328 -15.14 -33.35 7.30
C PHE A 328 -14.05 -34.30 6.78
N LEU A 329 -14.12 -35.58 7.14
CA LEU A 329 -13.26 -36.62 6.59
C LEU A 329 -13.85 -37.22 5.30
N GLY A 330 -13.00 -37.86 4.50
CA GLY A 330 -13.42 -38.48 3.24
C GLY A 330 -13.94 -37.44 2.25
N GLU A 331 -15.08 -37.69 1.61
CA GLU A 331 -15.68 -36.77 0.64
C GLU A 331 -16.24 -35.49 1.26
N ASN A 332 -16.52 -35.48 2.57
CA ASN A 332 -17.06 -34.31 3.24
C ASN A 332 -16.03 -33.16 3.36
N LYS A 333 -14.74 -33.42 3.14
CA LYS A 333 -13.68 -32.39 3.15
C LYS A 333 -13.96 -31.23 2.20
N HIS A 334 -14.62 -31.49 1.06
CA HIS A 334 -14.96 -30.46 0.07
C HIS A 334 -15.96 -29.42 0.58
N ARG A 335 -16.77 -29.77 1.59
CA ARG A 335 -17.74 -28.84 2.20
C ARG A 335 -17.05 -27.62 2.81
N VAL A 336 -15.80 -27.75 3.27
CA VAL A 336 -14.99 -26.63 3.81
C VAL A 336 -14.78 -25.53 2.77
N ALA A 337 -14.69 -25.87 1.48
CA ALA A 337 -14.55 -24.87 0.40
C ALA A 337 -15.89 -24.49 -0.25
N LYS A 338 -16.85 -25.42 -0.31
CA LYS A 338 -18.13 -25.21 -1.01
C LYS A 338 -19.18 -24.47 -0.18
N GLU A 339 -19.20 -24.68 1.14
CA GLU A 339 -20.18 -24.08 2.03
C GLU A 339 -19.57 -22.87 2.75
N LYS A 340 -20.13 -21.68 2.51
CA LYS A 340 -19.59 -20.42 3.07
C LYS A 340 -19.48 -20.47 4.60
N LYS A 341 -20.47 -21.07 5.29
CA LYS A 341 -20.43 -21.28 6.74
C LYS A 341 -19.17 -22.02 7.19
N HIS A 342 -18.69 -22.98 6.41
CA HIS A 342 -17.52 -23.80 6.75
C HIS A 342 -16.22 -23.22 6.22
N ALA A 343 -16.24 -22.49 5.11
CA ALA A 343 -15.08 -21.72 4.65
C ALA A 343 -14.69 -20.66 5.68
N VAL A 344 -15.67 -19.95 6.24
CA VAL A 344 -15.47 -18.96 7.31
C VAL A 344 -15.21 -19.65 8.65
N GLY A 345 -16.06 -20.61 9.03
CA GLY A 345 -15.98 -21.28 10.33
C GLY A 345 -14.64 -21.98 10.56
N SER A 346 -14.10 -22.65 9.53
CA SER A 346 -12.79 -23.30 9.62
C SER A 346 -11.64 -22.29 9.79
N ALA A 347 -11.76 -21.11 9.18
CA ALA A 347 -10.79 -20.04 9.32
C ALA A 347 -10.80 -19.42 10.72
N ILE A 348 -11.97 -19.13 11.31
CA ILE A 348 -12.04 -18.64 12.68
C ILE A 348 -11.63 -19.73 13.68
N TRP A 349 -11.97 -20.98 13.42
CA TRP A 349 -11.45 -22.10 14.21
C TRP A 349 -9.91 -22.13 14.18
N TYR A 350 -9.30 -22.04 12.99
CA TYR A 350 -7.85 -22.03 12.86
C TYR A 350 -7.23 -20.78 13.49
N TRP A 351 -7.91 -19.63 13.45
CA TRP A 351 -7.49 -18.39 14.14
C TRP A 351 -7.33 -18.59 15.65
N ASN A 352 -8.22 -19.36 16.26
CA ASN A 352 -8.21 -19.65 17.69
C ASN A 352 -7.30 -20.84 18.08
N HIS A 353 -7.10 -21.79 17.16
CA HIS A 353 -6.48 -23.10 17.46
C HIS A 353 -5.26 -23.42 16.58
N SER A 354 -4.65 -22.42 15.95
CA SER A 354 -3.47 -22.62 15.13
C SER A 354 -2.33 -23.27 15.94
N LYS A 355 -1.29 -23.76 15.26
CA LYS A 355 -0.06 -24.23 15.94
C LYS A 355 0.60 -23.13 16.80
N ALA A 356 0.32 -21.87 16.52
CA ALA A 356 0.80 -20.73 17.28
C ALA A 356 -0.14 -20.32 18.44
N GLY A 357 -1.23 -21.07 18.64
CA GLY A 357 -2.29 -20.76 19.57
C GLY A 357 -3.31 -19.78 18.99
N ASN A 358 -3.96 -19.05 19.88
CA ASN A 358 -4.95 -18.04 19.54
C ASN A 358 -4.27 -16.77 18.98
N LEU A 359 -4.63 -16.37 17.77
CA LEU A 359 -4.07 -15.20 17.08
C LEU A 359 -4.70 -13.86 17.51
N SER A 360 -5.86 -13.87 18.16
CA SER A 360 -6.57 -12.68 18.64
C SER A 360 -5.68 -11.83 19.55
N ILE A 361 -4.85 -12.45 20.38
CA ILE A 361 -3.96 -11.75 21.32
C ILE A 361 -2.93 -10.84 20.63
N TYR A 362 -2.61 -11.13 19.36
CA TYR A 362 -1.70 -10.33 18.55
C TYR A 362 -2.49 -9.26 17.79
N ALA A 363 -3.62 -9.65 17.19
CA ALA A 363 -4.47 -8.74 16.43
C ALA A 363 -5.01 -7.58 17.27
N ILE A 364 -5.48 -7.84 18.50
CA ILE A 364 -5.98 -6.78 19.39
C ILE A 364 -4.88 -5.81 19.84
N LYS A 365 -3.60 -6.20 19.71
CA LYS A 365 -2.43 -5.35 19.96
C LYS A 365 -1.89 -4.68 18.69
N ASN A 366 -2.62 -4.77 17.58
CA ASN A 366 -2.20 -4.31 16.26
C ASN A 366 -0.87 -4.92 15.76
N ASP A 367 -0.55 -6.15 16.16
CA ASP A 367 0.69 -6.84 15.79
C ASP A 367 0.54 -7.62 14.47
N LEU A 368 0.50 -6.87 13.36
CA LEU A 368 0.37 -7.42 12.00
C LEU A 368 1.56 -8.31 11.62
N ILE A 369 2.74 -8.05 12.19
CA ILE A 369 3.96 -8.85 12.00
C ILE A 369 3.72 -10.27 12.52
N ALA A 370 3.22 -10.39 13.74
CA ALA A 370 2.90 -11.68 14.34
C ALA A 370 1.76 -12.38 13.60
N THR A 371 0.62 -11.72 13.35
CA THR A 371 -0.51 -12.38 12.68
C THR A 371 -0.11 -12.90 11.30
N THR A 372 0.67 -12.13 10.53
CA THR A 372 1.10 -12.55 9.18
C THR A 372 2.06 -13.73 9.23
N SER A 373 3.10 -13.64 10.07
CA SER A 373 4.14 -14.67 10.13
C SER A 373 3.65 -16.01 10.67
N LEU A 374 2.71 -15.98 11.61
CA LEU A 374 2.13 -17.18 12.22
C LEU A 374 1.09 -17.87 11.32
N ILE A 375 0.47 -17.15 10.39
CA ILE A 375 -0.45 -17.72 9.39
C ILE A 375 0.31 -18.31 8.20
N ASN A 376 1.13 -17.50 7.52
CA ASN A 376 1.68 -17.84 6.20
C ASN A 376 3.10 -18.45 6.25
N GLY A 377 3.66 -18.66 7.44
CA GLY A 377 5.03 -19.13 7.59
C GLY A 377 6.03 -18.22 6.89
N GLY A 378 6.07 -16.94 7.29
CA GLY A 378 6.89 -15.88 6.67
C GLY A 378 6.08 -14.61 6.40
N TYR A 379 6.63 -13.67 5.63
CA TYR A 379 6.00 -12.37 5.35
C TYR A 379 5.54 -12.23 3.88
N ASN A 380 5.22 -13.35 3.25
CA ASN A 380 4.61 -13.35 1.93
C ASN A 380 3.27 -12.61 1.96
N GLY A 381 3.10 -11.66 1.05
CA GLY A 381 1.90 -10.83 0.96
C GLY A 381 1.70 -9.82 2.09
N PHE A 382 2.72 -9.54 2.90
CA PHE A 382 2.63 -8.62 4.02
C PHE A 382 2.07 -7.25 3.63
N ASP A 383 2.55 -6.68 2.52
CA ASP A 383 2.09 -5.34 2.10
C ASP A 383 0.64 -5.33 1.64
N ASP A 384 0.18 -6.41 1.00
CA ASP A 384 -1.21 -6.54 0.58
C ASP A 384 -2.14 -6.75 1.80
N ARG A 385 -1.72 -7.58 2.75
CA ARG A 385 -2.38 -7.72 4.07
C ARG A 385 -2.43 -6.36 4.80
N LEU A 386 -1.36 -5.57 4.76
CA LEU A 386 -1.33 -4.22 5.33
C LEU A 386 -2.32 -3.28 4.63
N GLN A 387 -2.44 -3.35 3.31
CA GLN A 387 -3.42 -2.53 2.57
C GLN A 387 -4.86 -2.91 2.95
N TYR A 388 -5.20 -4.20 3.01
CA TYR A 388 -6.52 -4.62 3.46
C TYR A 388 -6.78 -4.23 4.91
N TYR A 389 -5.78 -4.35 5.78
CA TYR A 389 -5.87 -3.93 7.18
C TYR A 389 -6.20 -2.43 7.28
N LYS A 390 -5.45 -1.57 6.56
CA LYS A 390 -5.69 -0.12 6.57
C LYS A 390 -7.08 0.24 6.06
N LYS A 391 -7.56 -0.43 5.00
CA LYS A 391 -8.94 -0.26 4.51
C LYS A 391 -9.96 -0.69 5.56
N ALA A 392 -9.74 -1.81 6.24
CA ALA A 392 -10.64 -2.30 7.29
C ALA A 392 -10.68 -1.36 8.50
N VAL A 393 -9.55 -0.83 8.93
CA VAL A 393 -9.48 0.18 10.01
C VAL A 393 -10.33 1.40 9.69
N SER A 394 -10.25 1.90 8.45
CA SER A 394 -11.04 3.03 7.98
C SER A 394 -12.53 2.67 7.88
N ALA A 395 -12.85 1.59 7.16
CA ALA A 395 -14.21 1.12 6.94
C ALA A 395 -14.98 0.82 8.23
N PHE A 396 -14.28 0.37 9.27
CA PHE A 396 -14.88 0.02 10.56
C PHE A 396 -14.86 1.15 11.58
N ASN A 397 -14.45 2.36 11.17
CA ASN A 397 -14.28 3.54 12.02
C ASN A 397 -13.52 3.25 13.34
N ILE A 398 -12.46 2.44 13.25
CA ILE A 398 -11.76 1.93 14.45
C ILE A 398 -11.09 3.07 15.23
N LYS A 399 -10.61 4.11 14.53
CA LYS A 399 -9.97 5.27 15.16
C LYS A 399 -10.87 6.04 16.13
N GLN A 400 -12.18 5.99 15.91
CA GLN A 400 -13.17 6.67 16.75
C GLN A 400 -13.84 5.70 17.74
N CYS A 401 -13.33 4.47 17.85
CA CYS A 401 -13.98 3.43 18.65
C CYS A 401 -13.78 3.67 20.15
N PRO A 402 -14.84 3.84 20.94
CA PRO A 402 -14.71 4.03 22.40
C PRO A 402 -14.25 2.76 23.13
N ASN A 403 -14.38 1.59 22.50
CA ASN A 403 -14.08 0.29 23.09
C ASN A 403 -12.61 -0.14 22.92
N LEU A 404 -11.73 0.75 22.44
CA LEU A 404 -10.31 0.48 22.24
C LEU A 404 -9.45 1.44 23.02
N GLU A 405 -8.31 0.93 23.53
CA GLU A 405 -7.37 1.75 24.26
C GLU A 405 -6.73 2.82 23.36
N LYS A 406 -6.62 4.06 23.87
CA LYS A 406 -6.01 5.19 23.13
C LYS A 406 -4.62 4.88 22.59
N LYS A 407 -3.81 4.12 23.33
CA LYS A 407 -2.45 3.71 22.91
C LYS A 407 -2.45 2.86 21.64
N ILE A 408 -3.50 2.05 21.45
CA ILE A 408 -3.68 1.23 20.25
C ILE A 408 -4.16 2.14 19.11
N ILE A 409 -5.15 2.99 19.38
CA ILE A 409 -5.70 3.95 18.40
C ILE A 409 -4.60 4.82 17.78
N ASN A 410 -3.70 5.35 18.60
CA ASN A 410 -2.59 6.19 18.15
C ASN A 410 -1.58 5.45 17.26
N LYS A 411 -1.58 4.12 17.28
CA LYS A 411 -0.71 3.26 16.47
C LYS A 411 -1.47 2.61 15.30
N LEU A 412 -2.68 3.06 14.92
CA LEU A 412 -3.46 2.42 13.84
C LEU A 412 -3.05 2.83 12.42
N ASP A 413 -2.42 3.99 12.26
CA ASP A 413 -1.90 4.45 10.96
C ASP A 413 -0.76 3.56 10.44
N ASP A 414 -0.05 2.94 11.38
CA ASP A 414 0.94 1.91 11.15
C ASP A 414 0.53 0.60 11.82
N TYR A 415 1.34 -0.44 11.68
CA TYR A 415 1.26 -1.63 12.52
C TYR A 415 2.31 -1.52 13.63
N THR A 416 2.17 -2.32 14.69
CA THR A 416 3.12 -2.36 15.79
C THR A 416 4.56 -2.51 15.28
N ALA A 417 5.46 -1.67 15.80
CA ALA A 417 6.88 -1.71 15.44
C ALA A 417 7.47 -3.10 15.69
N PHE A 418 8.51 -3.46 14.93
CA PHE A 418 9.10 -4.79 15.03
C PHE A 418 9.54 -5.14 16.45
N GLU A 419 10.17 -4.19 17.14
CA GLU A 419 10.66 -4.31 18.51
C GLU A 419 9.55 -4.58 19.54
N ASP A 420 8.34 -4.09 19.26
CA ASP A 420 7.14 -4.29 20.09
C ASP A 420 6.38 -5.59 19.72
N SER A 421 6.78 -6.27 18.64
CA SER A 421 6.10 -7.48 18.17
C SER A 421 6.41 -8.71 19.03
N TYR A 422 5.42 -9.61 19.15
CA TYR A 422 5.63 -10.95 19.69
C TYR A 422 6.76 -11.70 18.96
N ILE A 423 6.96 -11.44 17.67
CA ILE A 423 8.02 -12.07 16.89
C ILE A 423 9.40 -11.69 17.42
N TYR A 424 9.63 -10.40 17.68
CA TYR A 424 10.90 -9.91 18.22
C TYR A 424 11.24 -10.55 19.58
N SER A 425 10.23 -10.73 20.42
CA SER A 425 10.45 -11.26 21.77
C SER A 425 10.59 -12.79 21.83
N LYS A 426 9.93 -13.54 20.95
CA LYS A 426 9.77 -15.00 21.13
C LYS A 426 10.19 -15.88 19.95
N LYS A 427 10.47 -15.33 18.76
CA LYS A 427 10.55 -16.12 17.52
C LYS A 427 11.80 -15.80 16.69
N ALA A 428 12.95 -16.38 17.08
CA ALA A 428 14.21 -16.19 16.37
C ALA A 428 14.14 -16.51 14.86
N GLY A 429 13.45 -17.60 14.50
CA GLY A 429 13.22 -17.96 13.10
C GLY A 429 12.50 -16.87 12.32
N GLU A 430 11.42 -16.34 12.87
CA GLU A 430 10.58 -15.32 12.28
C GLU A 430 11.24 -13.93 12.34
N SER A 431 12.14 -13.65 13.30
CA SER A 431 13.03 -12.48 13.29
C SER A 431 14.03 -12.52 12.13
N PHE A 432 14.63 -13.69 11.87
CA PHE A 432 15.45 -13.90 10.67
C PHE A 432 14.62 -13.70 9.39
N GLY A 433 13.38 -14.19 9.39
CA GLY A 433 12.43 -13.95 8.31
C GLY A 433 12.12 -12.46 8.12
N TRP A 434 12.01 -11.68 9.20
CA TRP A 434 11.79 -10.23 9.09
C TRP A 434 12.96 -9.56 8.40
N GLY A 435 14.18 -9.96 8.78
CA GLY A 435 15.41 -9.55 8.09
C GLY A 435 15.33 -9.86 6.59
N LEU A 436 15.03 -11.11 6.26
CA LEU A 436 15.05 -11.62 4.89
C LEU A 436 14.01 -10.99 3.96
N TRP A 437 12.80 -10.69 4.43
CA TRP A 437 11.75 -10.04 3.62
C TRP A 437 11.91 -8.53 3.48
N ASN A 438 12.62 -7.89 4.42
CA ASN A 438 12.95 -6.47 4.32
C ASN A 438 14.25 -6.23 3.54
N ASP A 439 15.11 -7.23 3.39
CA ASP A 439 16.42 -7.08 2.77
C ASP A 439 16.30 -6.93 1.23
N PRO A 440 16.78 -5.83 0.63
CA PRO A 440 16.80 -5.67 -0.83
C PRO A 440 17.55 -6.79 -1.58
N LYS A 441 18.47 -7.49 -0.90
CA LYS A 441 19.23 -8.64 -1.41
C LYS A 441 18.75 -9.98 -0.83
N GLY A 442 17.65 -10.01 -0.08
CA GLY A 442 17.13 -11.20 0.59
C GLY A 442 16.39 -12.18 -0.32
N GLY A 443 16.03 -11.77 -1.53
CA GLY A 443 15.39 -12.64 -2.54
C GLY A 443 13.99 -13.11 -2.18
N LYS A 444 13.30 -12.41 -1.26
CA LYS A 444 11.92 -12.69 -0.87
C LYS A 444 10.99 -11.59 -1.36
N HIS A 445 9.72 -11.95 -1.56
CA HIS A 445 8.70 -11.08 -2.15
C HIS A 445 7.48 -10.97 -1.24
N GLY A 446 6.65 -9.96 -1.49
CA GLY A 446 5.42 -9.70 -0.75
C GLY A 446 5.56 -8.69 0.39
N LYS A 447 6.76 -8.15 0.59
CA LYS A 447 7.02 -6.99 1.45
C LYS A 447 7.99 -6.03 0.75
N THR A 448 7.71 -4.74 0.84
CA THR A 448 8.58 -3.69 0.31
C THR A 448 9.84 -3.64 1.13
N ALA A 449 10.99 -3.76 0.47
CA ALA A 449 12.29 -3.82 1.11
C ALA A 449 12.58 -2.53 1.88
N ASN A 450 13.10 -2.67 3.09
CA ASN A 450 13.52 -1.59 3.96
C ASN A 450 14.84 -2.02 4.65
N PRO A 451 15.99 -1.46 4.24
CA PRO A 451 17.30 -1.80 4.80
C PRO A 451 17.39 -1.70 6.33
N VAL A 452 16.73 -0.71 6.92
CA VAL A 452 16.73 -0.47 8.37
C VAL A 452 16.00 -1.60 9.10
N GLU A 453 14.80 -1.96 8.63
CA GLU A 453 14.02 -3.07 9.18
C GLU A 453 14.69 -4.43 8.93
N ALA A 454 15.38 -4.58 7.80
CA ALA A 454 16.16 -5.77 7.51
C ALA A 454 17.27 -5.97 8.55
N LYS A 455 18.03 -4.90 8.82
CA LYS A 455 19.10 -4.90 9.82
C LYS A 455 18.58 -5.25 11.21
N LYS A 456 17.47 -4.66 11.65
CA LYS A 456 16.82 -4.99 12.93
C LYS A 456 16.45 -6.47 13.03
N GLY A 457 15.85 -7.04 11.98
CA GLY A 457 15.47 -8.45 11.94
C GLY A 457 16.68 -9.39 12.08
N TYR A 458 17.75 -9.13 11.32
CA TYR A 458 18.97 -9.92 11.40
C TYR A 458 19.71 -9.77 12.73
N GLN A 459 19.85 -8.55 13.25
CA GLN A 459 20.47 -8.31 14.57
C GLN A 459 19.73 -9.07 15.65
N ARG A 460 18.39 -8.98 15.65
CA ARG A 460 17.59 -9.68 16.64
C ARG A 460 17.72 -11.20 16.55
N PHE A 461 17.75 -11.74 15.33
CA PHE A 461 18.01 -13.17 15.15
C PHE A 461 19.37 -13.60 15.72
N LEU A 462 20.43 -12.82 15.47
CA LEU A 462 21.77 -13.12 15.99
C LEU A 462 21.79 -13.08 17.52
N GLU A 463 21.19 -12.06 18.13
CA GLU A 463 21.03 -11.96 19.59
C GLU A 463 20.35 -13.19 20.18
N MET A 464 19.18 -13.56 19.62
CA MET A 464 18.41 -14.71 20.09
C MET A 464 19.10 -16.06 19.84
N SER A 465 20.11 -16.09 18.98
CA SER A 465 20.86 -17.30 18.64
C SER A 465 22.15 -17.47 19.45
N LYS A 466 22.54 -16.49 20.27
CA LYS A 466 23.73 -16.57 21.13
C LYS A 466 23.56 -17.68 22.16
N GLY A 467 24.48 -18.64 22.18
CA GLY A 467 24.44 -19.78 23.11
C GLY A 467 23.31 -20.77 22.88
N VAL A 468 22.52 -20.63 21.80
CA VAL A 468 21.38 -21.52 21.51
C VAL A 468 21.77 -22.53 20.42
N THR A 469 21.73 -23.81 20.75
CA THR A 469 22.08 -24.91 19.84
C THR A 469 21.11 -25.03 18.65
N PHE A 470 19.81 -24.83 18.89
CA PHE A 470 18.76 -24.97 17.87
C PHE A 470 17.88 -23.71 17.81
N PRO A 471 18.36 -22.57 17.28
CA PRO A 471 17.61 -21.31 17.27
C PRO A 471 16.32 -21.39 16.43
N PHE A 472 16.24 -22.34 15.51
CA PHE A 472 15.04 -22.65 14.72
C PHE A 472 14.21 -23.80 15.30
N GLY A 473 14.56 -24.28 16.50
CA GLY A 473 14.04 -25.52 17.08
C GLY A 473 14.62 -26.76 16.42
N TYR A 474 14.26 -27.93 16.95
CA TYR A 474 14.75 -29.23 16.48
C TYR A 474 13.62 -30.17 16.05
N LYS A 475 13.95 -31.17 15.25
CA LYS A 475 13.13 -32.36 15.01
C LYS A 475 13.96 -33.60 15.35
N LEU A 476 13.31 -34.74 15.55
CA LEU A 476 14.01 -36.00 15.77
C LEU A 476 14.24 -36.69 14.41
N ASN A 477 15.44 -37.24 14.21
CA ASN A 477 15.70 -38.14 13.07
C ASN A 477 15.18 -39.56 13.38
N LYS A 478 15.38 -40.51 12.46
CA LYS A 478 14.95 -41.91 12.65
C LYS A 478 15.60 -42.57 13.86
N GLN A 479 16.79 -42.11 14.23
CA GLN A 479 17.59 -42.55 15.38
C GLN A 479 17.23 -41.82 16.69
N LYS A 480 16.16 -40.99 16.69
CA LYS A 480 15.73 -40.16 17.84
C LYS A 480 16.73 -39.09 18.28
N GLU A 481 17.66 -38.70 17.42
CA GLU A 481 18.60 -37.61 17.68
C GLU A 481 18.02 -36.25 17.28
N LYS A 482 18.36 -35.20 18.03
CA LYS A 482 17.90 -33.84 17.75
C LYS A 482 18.68 -33.26 16.58
N ILE A 483 17.98 -32.95 15.49
CA ILE A 483 18.53 -32.25 14.34
C ILE A 483 17.87 -30.88 14.17
N SER A 484 18.66 -29.86 13.83
CA SER A 484 18.14 -28.50 13.65
C SER A 484 17.07 -28.46 12.56
N ARG A 485 15.99 -27.74 12.82
CA ARG A 485 15.04 -27.37 11.77
C ARG A 485 15.69 -26.34 10.84
N LYS A 486 15.22 -26.32 9.59
CA LYS A 486 15.50 -25.25 8.65
C LYS A 486 14.37 -24.22 8.70
N ARG A 487 14.67 -22.95 8.42
CA ARG A 487 13.67 -21.89 8.24
C ARG A 487 13.94 -21.16 6.94
N TYR A 488 12.91 -21.00 6.12
CA TYR A 488 12.96 -20.27 4.83
C TYR A 488 14.02 -20.76 3.84
N GLY A 489 14.47 -22.02 3.97
CA GLY A 489 15.54 -22.62 3.16
C GLY A 489 16.90 -22.67 3.85
N TYR A 490 17.07 -22.02 5.00
CA TYR A 490 18.36 -21.88 5.69
C TYR A 490 18.49 -22.85 6.88
N SER A 491 19.70 -23.40 7.07
CA SER A 491 20.08 -23.97 8.36
C SER A 491 20.35 -22.85 9.37
N ALA A 492 20.45 -23.18 10.65
CA ALA A 492 20.81 -22.20 11.67
C ALA A 492 22.15 -21.52 11.34
N ASP A 493 23.16 -22.29 10.91
CA ASP A 493 24.50 -21.76 10.64
C ASP A 493 24.53 -20.90 9.38
N SER A 494 23.85 -21.32 8.29
CA SER A 494 23.80 -20.50 7.08
C SER A 494 22.97 -19.22 7.27
N ALA A 495 21.95 -19.27 8.13
CA ALA A 495 21.22 -18.08 8.54
C ALA A 495 22.08 -17.12 9.36
N LYS A 496 22.89 -17.63 10.31
CA LYS A 496 23.82 -16.79 11.11
C LYS A 496 24.84 -16.11 10.22
N ALA A 497 25.50 -16.87 9.35
CA ALA A 497 26.48 -16.33 8.41
C ALA A 497 25.88 -15.26 7.48
N LEU A 498 24.66 -15.50 6.97
CA LEU A 498 23.95 -14.49 6.18
C LEU A 498 23.64 -13.24 7.00
N ALA A 499 23.07 -13.40 8.19
CA ALA A 499 22.69 -12.29 9.05
C ALA A 499 23.90 -11.43 9.44
N GLU A 500 25.02 -12.04 9.85
CA GLU A 500 26.26 -11.33 10.19
C GLU A 500 26.81 -10.52 9.01
N LYS A 501 26.81 -11.13 7.81
CA LYS A 501 27.22 -10.45 6.58
C LYS A 501 26.30 -9.27 6.28
N ARG A 502 24.98 -9.49 6.29
CA ARG A 502 24.01 -8.46 5.91
C ARG A 502 23.93 -7.32 6.92
N VAL A 503 24.11 -7.57 8.22
CA VAL A 503 24.17 -6.52 9.25
C VAL A 503 25.35 -5.57 9.06
N LYS A 504 26.47 -6.04 8.50
CA LYS A 504 27.63 -5.19 8.16
C LYS A 504 27.42 -4.38 6.88
N GLU A 505 26.65 -4.93 5.93
CA GLU A 505 26.41 -4.32 4.61
C GLU A 505 25.20 -3.37 4.56
N LEU A 506 24.27 -3.48 5.52
CA LEU A 506 23.10 -2.61 5.72
C LEU A 506 23.40 -1.57 6.80
#